data_AF-A0A645FTV7-F1
#
_entry.id   AF-A0A645FTV7-F1
#
_cell.length_a   1.000
_cell.length_b   1.000
_cell.length_c   1.000
_cell.angle_alpha   90.00
_cell.angle_beta   90.00
_cell.angle_gamma   90.00
#
_symmetry.space_group_name_H-M   'P 1'
#
loop_
_entity.id
_entity.type
_entity.pdbx_description
1 polymer ?
#
loop_
_entity_poly.entity_id
_entity_poly.type
_entity_poly.pdbx_seq_one_letter_code
_entity_poly.pdbx_strand_id
1 'polypeptide(L)'
;MTLTTYDEALCAILEPHVASTRRRFEVLQRFREIGIPTVVWLSPILPFINDTKENLEGILTYCKDAGVKGIICFDMGVTLRSGDREYFYAALDRHFPGLKERYIQTYGNAYSLFSPNHPQLMAQFKSFCQENNMLCRPDQVFAYLSEFEEKNRPVQLSFFTE
;
A
#
# COMPACT_ATOMS: atom_id res chain seq x y z
N MET A 1 -6.68 1.17 -5.56
CA MET A 1 -5.50 1.99 -5.93
C MET A 1 -4.46 1.90 -4.83
N THR A 2 -3.17 1.80 -5.14
CA THR A 2 -2.13 1.67 -4.11
C THR A 2 -1.57 3.04 -3.70
N LEU A 3 -1.47 3.31 -2.39
CA LEU A 3 -0.81 4.48 -1.81
C LEU A 3 0.20 4.02 -0.76
N THR A 4 1.46 4.46 -0.86
CA THR A 4 2.60 3.91 -0.08
C THR A 4 3.40 5.00 0.63
N THR A 5 3.65 6.13 -0.04
CA THR A 5 4.53 7.20 0.45
C THR A 5 3.91 8.58 0.25
N TYR A 6 3.53 9.26 1.32
CA TYR A 6 2.96 10.60 1.35
C TYR A 6 3.96 11.70 0.97
N ASP A 7 5.20 11.60 1.46
CA ASP A 7 6.26 12.55 1.13
C ASP A 7 6.62 12.41 -0.36
N GLU A 8 6.36 13.46 -1.16
CA GLU A 8 6.58 13.42 -2.61
C GLU A 8 8.06 13.32 -2.99
N ALA A 9 8.98 13.86 -2.19
CA ALA A 9 10.41 13.75 -2.45
C ALA A 9 10.89 12.31 -2.19
N LEU A 10 10.42 11.69 -1.11
CA LEU A 10 10.69 10.28 -0.84
C LEU A 10 10.02 9.37 -1.87
N CYS A 11 8.79 9.69 -2.28
CA CYS A 11 8.08 8.97 -3.34
C CYS A 11 8.87 9.01 -4.66
N ALA A 12 9.45 10.14 -5.03
CA ALA A 12 10.29 10.26 -6.23
C ALA A 12 11.56 9.40 -6.17
N ILE A 13 12.05 9.04 -4.98
CA ILE A 13 13.17 8.12 -4.81
C ILE A 13 12.71 6.67 -4.93
N LEU A 14 11.62 6.31 -4.25
CA LEU A 14 11.13 4.93 -4.17
C LEU A 14 10.41 4.47 -5.45
N GLU A 15 9.74 5.40 -6.12
CA GLU A 15 8.77 5.18 -7.19
C GLU A 15 9.00 6.19 -8.35
N PRO A 16 10.23 6.35 -8.90
CA PRO A 16 10.63 7.46 -9.79
C PRO A 16 9.90 7.50 -11.15
N HIS A 17 9.31 6.39 -11.59
CA HIS A 17 8.72 6.25 -12.91
C HIS A 17 7.21 5.98 -12.88
N VAL A 18 6.57 6.17 -11.73
CA VAL A 18 5.13 5.97 -11.56
C VAL A 18 4.47 7.25 -11.05
N ALA A 19 3.15 7.31 -11.16
CA ALA A 19 2.39 8.44 -10.61
C ALA A 19 2.61 8.51 -9.10
N SER A 20 2.90 9.71 -8.60
CA SER A 20 3.09 9.95 -7.17
C SER A 20 1.81 9.71 -6.37
N THR A 21 1.95 9.59 -5.05
CA THR A 21 0.81 9.44 -4.14
C THR A 21 -0.14 10.62 -4.24
N ARG A 22 0.38 11.86 -4.36
CA ARG A 22 -0.46 13.04 -4.59
C ARG A 22 -1.27 12.92 -5.88
N ARG A 23 -0.62 12.51 -6.98
CA ARG A 23 -1.32 12.37 -8.27
C ARG A 23 -2.39 11.27 -8.23
N ARG A 24 -2.11 10.17 -7.55
CA ARG A 24 -3.08 9.10 -7.30
C ARG A 24 -4.27 9.60 -6.47
N PHE A 25 -4.03 10.38 -5.43
CA PHE A 25 -5.08 11.03 -4.63
C PHE A 25 -5.99 11.92 -5.48
N GLU A 26 -5.44 12.75 -6.38
CA GLU A 26 -6.25 13.57 -7.28
C GLU A 26 -7.18 12.73 -8.17
N VAL A 27 -6.72 11.56 -8.63
CA VAL A 27 -7.56 10.62 -9.39
C VAL A 27 -8.69 10.07 -8.51
N LEU A 28 -8.41 9.74 -7.24
CA LEU A 28 -9.45 9.30 -6.30
C LEU A 28 -10.50 10.40 -6.08
N GLN A 29 -10.08 11.67 -5.98
CA GLN A 29 -11.01 12.80 -5.89
C GLN A 29 -11.91 12.90 -7.12
N ARG A 30 -11.35 12.71 -8.34
CA ARG A 30 -12.15 12.69 -9.57
C ARG A 30 -13.16 11.54 -9.58
N PHE A 31 -12.77 10.34 -9.13
CA PHE A 31 -13.71 9.23 -9.01
C PHE A 31 -14.85 9.53 -8.03
N ARG A 32 -14.53 10.17 -6.89
CA ARG A 32 -15.55 10.65 -5.94
C ARG A 32 -16.53 11.63 -6.58
N GLU A 33 -16.03 12.62 -7.33
CA GLU A 33 -16.86 13.63 -8.00
C GLU A 33 -17.92 13.02 -8.94
N ILE A 34 -17.57 11.93 -9.62
CA ILE A 34 -18.47 11.23 -10.56
C ILE A 34 -19.20 10.04 -9.93
N GLY A 35 -19.09 9.85 -8.61
CA GLY A 35 -19.81 8.81 -7.88
C GLY A 35 -19.26 7.40 -8.03
N ILE A 36 -18.02 7.23 -8.50
CA ILE A 36 -17.36 5.91 -8.56
C ILE A 36 -16.70 5.63 -7.21
N PRO A 37 -17.13 4.59 -6.47
CA PRO A 37 -16.51 4.24 -5.20
C PRO A 37 -15.12 3.64 -5.41
N THR A 38 -14.23 3.92 -4.47
CA THR A 38 -12.84 3.46 -4.55
C THR A 38 -12.38 2.79 -3.26
N VAL A 39 -11.42 1.87 -3.41
CA VAL A 39 -10.70 1.22 -2.32
C VAL A 39 -9.20 1.51 -2.50
N VAL A 40 -8.52 1.76 -1.39
CA VAL A 40 -7.07 1.95 -1.36
C VAL A 40 -6.37 0.69 -0.84
N TRP A 41 -5.21 0.36 -1.39
CA TRP A 41 -4.30 -0.64 -0.85
C TRP A 41 -3.10 0.07 -0.22
N LEU A 42 -2.93 -0.07 1.08
CA LEU A 42 -1.87 0.54 1.87
C LEU A 42 -0.74 -0.48 2.13
N SER A 43 0.07 -0.72 1.12
CA SER A 43 1.23 -1.63 1.19
C SER A 43 2.06 -1.52 -0.10
N PRO A 44 3.39 -1.66 -0.06
CA PRO A 44 4.21 -1.87 1.14
C PRO A 44 4.46 -0.62 1.96
N ILE A 45 4.75 -0.81 3.25
CA ILE A 45 5.35 0.19 4.13
C ILE A 45 6.75 -0.32 4.50
N LEU A 46 7.76 0.37 4.00
CA LEU A 46 9.17 -0.01 4.07
C LEU A 46 9.75 0.34 5.45
N PRO A 47 10.26 -0.65 6.20
CA PRO A 47 10.88 -0.41 7.50
C PRO A 47 12.00 0.62 7.45
N PHE A 48 12.08 1.50 8.43
CA PHE A 48 13.08 2.57 8.55
C PHE A 48 13.10 3.63 7.43
N ILE A 49 12.12 3.62 6.51
CA ILE A 49 12.08 4.53 5.36
C ILE A 49 10.80 5.35 5.38
N ASN A 50 9.65 4.71 5.19
CA ASN A 50 8.34 5.38 5.17
C ASN A 50 7.38 4.79 6.23
N ASP A 51 7.90 4.03 7.19
CA ASP A 51 7.18 3.48 8.34
C ASP A 51 7.07 4.50 9.50
N THR A 52 6.66 5.72 9.15
CA THR A 52 6.52 6.85 10.05
C THR A 52 5.05 7.18 10.27
N LYS A 53 4.74 7.85 11.38
CA LYS A 53 3.36 8.28 11.68
C LYS A 53 2.91 9.33 10.67
N GLU A 54 3.81 10.24 10.32
CA GLU A 54 3.57 11.33 9.39
C GLU A 54 3.21 10.80 7.99
N ASN A 55 3.91 9.75 7.53
CA ASN A 55 3.58 9.10 6.26
C ASN A 55 2.17 8.46 6.29
N LEU A 56 1.87 7.72 7.36
CA LEU A 56 0.57 7.07 7.53
C LEU A 56 -0.56 8.10 7.62
N GLU A 57 -0.42 9.13 8.46
CA GLU A 57 -1.41 10.20 8.65
C GLU A 57 -1.71 10.94 7.35
N GLY A 58 -0.67 11.24 6.56
CA GLY A 58 -0.84 11.88 5.26
C GLY A 58 -1.65 11.03 4.27
N ILE A 59 -1.33 9.73 4.15
CA ILE A 59 -2.08 8.82 3.27
C ILE A 59 -3.53 8.65 3.75
N LEU A 60 -3.74 8.51 5.06
CA LEU A 60 -5.08 8.35 5.64
C LEU A 60 -5.94 9.61 5.45
N THR A 61 -5.32 10.79 5.57
CA THR A 61 -5.97 12.07 5.26
C THR A 61 -6.40 12.12 3.79
N TYR A 62 -5.53 11.71 2.85
CA TYR A 62 -5.91 11.59 1.44
C TYR A 62 -7.06 10.61 1.21
N CYS A 63 -7.06 9.45 1.87
CA CYS A 63 -8.18 8.50 1.76
C CYS A 63 -9.50 9.13 2.24
N LYS A 64 -9.47 9.87 3.36
CA LYS A 64 -10.63 10.57 3.91
C LYS A 64 -11.14 11.67 2.98
N ASP A 65 -10.24 12.53 2.53
CA ASP A 65 -10.59 13.65 1.66
C ASP A 65 -11.09 13.19 0.29
N ALA A 66 -10.61 12.05 -0.20
CA ALA A 66 -11.10 11.43 -1.43
C ALA A 66 -12.36 10.57 -1.23
N GLY A 67 -12.88 10.43 -0.01
CA GLY A 67 -14.09 9.63 0.26
C GLY A 67 -13.91 8.15 -0.08
N VAL A 68 -12.71 7.61 0.11
CA VAL A 68 -12.39 6.19 -0.11
C VAL A 68 -13.28 5.32 0.78
N LYS A 69 -13.88 4.28 0.19
CA LYS A 69 -14.82 3.39 0.90
C LYS A 69 -14.13 2.47 1.89
N GLY A 70 -12.94 2.01 1.54
CA GLY A 70 -12.15 1.11 2.38
C GLY A 70 -10.68 1.10 2.05
N ILE A 71 -9.88 0.63 3.00
CA ILE A 71 -8.43 0.51 2.90
C ILE A 71 -8.05 -0.94 3.20
N ILE A 72 -7.41 -1.60 2.24
CA ILE A 72 -6.79 -2.90 2.42
C ILE A 72 -5.39 -2.67 3.00
N CYS A 73 -5.18 -3.15 4.22
CA CYS A 73 -3.87 -3.20 4.87
C CYS A 73 -3.82 -4.49 5.69
N PHE A 74 -2.91 -5.38 5.36
CA PHE A 74 -2.66 -6.58 6.16
C PHE A 74 -1.71 -6.24 7.31
N ASP A 75 -0.54 -5.73 6.95
CA ASP A 75 0.56 -5.47 7.87
C ASP A 75 1.37 -4.26 7.41
N MET A 76 2.06 -3.62 8.36
CA MET A 76 3.11 -2.65 8.06
C MET A 76 4.43 -3.37 7.80
N GLY A 77 4.81 -3.49 6.54
CA GLY A 77 6.03 -4.15 6.12
C GLY A 77 6.12 -4.36 4.62
N VAL A 78 7.15 -5.10 4.23
CA VAL A 78 7.38 -5.55 2.85
C VAL A 78 7.77 -7.02 2.85
N THR A 79 7.48 -7.70 1.74
CA THR A 79 7.97 -9.07 1.51
C THR A 79 9.05 -9.05 0.44
N LEU A 80 10.12 -9.81 0.65
CA LEU A 80 11.22 -9.95 -0.31
C LEU A 80 11.28 -11.40 -0.78
N ARG A 81 10.87 -11.65 -2.03
CA ARG A 81 11.00 -12.97 -2.64
C ARG A 81 12.46 -13.24 -2.99
N SER A 82 12.77 -14.51 -3.27
CA SER A 82 14.08 -14.87 -3.82
C SER A 82 14.29 -14.12 -5.14
N GLY A 83 15.43 -13.43 -5.27
CA GLY A 83 15.77 -12.58 -6.41
C GLY A 83 15.45 -11.09 -6.22
N ASP A 84 14.51 -10.71 -5.35
CA ASP A 84 14.17 -9.29 -5.12
C ASP A 84 15.18 -8.60 -4.19
N ARG A 85 15.78 -9.38 -3.27
CA ARG A 85 16.61 -8.86 -2.18
C ARG A 85 17.86 -8.16 -2.70
N GLU A 86 18.49 -8.71 -3.73
CA GLU A 86 19.71 -8.18 -4.32
C GLU A 86 19.45 -6.79 -4.92
N TYR A 87 18.35 -6.63 -5.67
CA TYR A 87 17.92 -5.34 -6.21
C TYR A 87 17.52 -4.37 -5.11
N PHE A 88 16.76 -4.83 -4.12
CA PHE A 88 16.33 -4.01 -3.00
C PHE A 88 17.53 -3.46 -2.22
N TYR A 89 18.51 -4.31 -1.88
CA TYR A 89 19.71 -3.89 -1.16
C TYR A 89 20.64 -3.00 -2.00
N ALA A 90 20.75 -3.23 -3.30
CA ALA A 90 21.49 -2.33 -4.19
C ALA A 90 20.83 -0.93 -4.24
N ALA A 91 19.50 -0.86 -4.18
CA ALA A 91 18.78 0.41 -4.08
C ALA A 91 19.01 1.09 -2.73
N LEU A 92 19.02 0.33 -1.62
CA LEU A 92 19.37 0.86 -0.30
C LEU A 92 20.78 1.46 -0.29
N ASP A 93 21.79 0.76 -0.81
CA ASP A 93 23.16 1.29 -0.89
C ASP A 93 23.24 2.61 -1.67
N ARG A 94 22.46 2.73 -2.74
CA ARG A 94 22.45 3.91 -3.62
C ARG A 94 21.75 5.12 -3.00
N HIS A 95 20.59 4.90 -2.37
CA HIS A 95 19.68 5.98 -1.97
C HIS A 95 19.62 6.21 -0.46
N PHE A 96 19.98 5.22 0.35
CA PHE A 96 19.93 5.25 1.80
C PHE A 96 21.22 4.64 2.41
N PRO A 97 22.39 5.29 2.27
CA PRO A 97 23.67 4.72 2.70
C PRO A 97 23.66 4.24 4.15
N GLY A 98 24.14 3.01 4.39
CA GLY A 98 24.17 2.35 5.69
C GLY A 98 22.87 1.63 6.08
N LEU A 99 21.79 1.80 5.32
CA LEU A 99 20.51 1.19 5.65
C LEU A 99 20.46 -0.30 5.29
N LYS A 100 21.19 -0.73 4.27
CA LYS A 100 21.32 -2.14 3.91
C LYS A 100 21.84 -2.98 5.07
N GLU A 101 22.92 -2.53 5.74
CA GLU A 101 23.50 -3.23 6.88
C GLU A 101 22.47 -3.39 7.99
N ARG A 102 21.71 -2.32 8.29
CA ARG A 102 20.63 -2.36 9.28
C ARG A 102 19.54 -3.36 8.89
N TYR A 103 19.15 -3.41 7.62
CA TYR A 103 18.19 -4.40 7.12
C TYR A 103 18.71 -5.83 7.25
N ILE A 104 19.98 -6.09 6.91
CA ILE A 104 20.61 -7.41 7.04
C ILE A 104 20.66 -7.84 8.51
N GLN A 105 21.08 -6.95 9.41
CA GLN A 105 21.15 -7.23 10.85
C GLN A 105 19.77 -7.50 11.46
N THR A 106 18.75 -6.77 11.02
CA THR A 106 17.39 -6.88 11.58
C THR A 106 16.65 -8.10 11.03
N TYR A 107 16.75 -8.36 9.72
CA TYR A 107 15.88 -9.32 9.04
C TYR A 107 16.60 -10.55 8.48
N GLY A 108 17.93 -10.53 8.38
CA GLY A 108 18.69 -11.59 7.72
C GLY A 108 18.10 -11.93 6.35
N ASN A 109 17.77 -13.20 6.14
CA ASN A 109 17.12 -13.71 4.91
C ASN A 109 15.61 -13.92 5.04
N ALA A 110 14.95 -13.30 6.04
CA ALA A 110 13.51 -13.46 6.25
C ALA A 110 12.70 -12.98 5.03
N TYR A 111 11.62 -13.70 4.70
CA TYR A 111 10.70 -13.34 3.63
C TYR A 111 9.87 -12.10 3.97
N SER A 112 9.34 -12.03 5.18
CA SER A 112 8.52 -10.91 5.66
C SER A 112 9.34 -9.97 6.55
N LEU A 113 9.41 -8.70 6.15
CA LEU A 113 10.16 -7.66 6.84
C LEU A 113 9.15 -6.70 7.47
N PHE A 114 8.71 -7.01 8.68
CA PHE A 114 7.79 -6.17 9.43
C PHE A 114 8.50 -4.89 9.93
N SER A 115 7.82 -3.75 9.82
CA SER A 115 8.29 -2.51 10.44
C SER A 115 8.37 -2.69 11.96
N PRO A 116 9.43 -2.21 12.63
CA PRO A 116 9.46 -2.14 14.09
C PRO A 116 8.34 -1.27 14.67
N ASN A 117 7.83 -0.32 13.89
CA ASN A 117 6.70 0.54 14.27
C ASN A 117 5.34 -0.11 13.98
N HIS A 118 5.30 -1.34 13.47
CA HIS A 118 4.06 -2.03 13.08
C HIS A 118 2.95 -1.97 14.13
N PRO A 119 3.15 -2.28 15.43
CA PRO A 119 2.07 -2.27 16.41
C PRO A 119 1.43 -0.88 16.56
N GLN A 120 2.26 0.16 16.54
CA GLN A 120 1.83 1.54 16.73
C GLN A 120 1.10 2.06 15.49
N LEU A 121 1.66 1.83 14.31
CA LEU A 121 1.06 2.22 13.02
C LEU A 121 -0.25 1.47 12.75
N MET A 122 -0.33 0.18 13.06
CA MET A 122 -1.58 -0.58 12.92
C MET A 122 -2.65 -0.13 13.91
N ALA A 123 -2.29 0.25 15.14
CA ALA A 123 -3.23 0.81 16.09
C ALA A 123 -3.80 2.14 15.57
N GLN A 124 -2.92 3.03 15.09
CA GLN A 124 -3.32 4.30 14.48
C GLN A 124 -4.21 4.12 13.25
N PHE A 125 -3.83 3.21 12.34
CA PHE A 125 -4.61 2.87 11.16
C PHE A 125 -6.03 2.41 11.52
N LYS A 126 -6.15 1.50 12.49
CA LYS A 126 -7.45 0.96 12.95
C LYS A 126 -8.30 2.05 13.59
N SER A 127 -7.74 2.85 14.50
CA SER A 127 -8.46 3.96 15.15
C SER A 127 -8.98 4.96 14.12
N PHE A 128 -8.12 5.38 13.17
CA PHE A 128 -8.52 6.30 12.11
C PHE A 128 -9.68 5.76 11.27
N CYS A 129 -9.60 4.49 10.86
CA CYS A 129 -10.67 3.88 10.05
C CYS A 129 -11.99 3.79 10.81
N GLN A 130 -11.94 3.46 12.10
CA GLN A 130 -13.12 3.43 12.97
C GLN A 130 -13.75 4.82 13.11
N GLU A 131 -12.95 5.85 13.40
CA GLU A 131 -13.42 7.24 13.55
C GLU A 131 -14.03 7.82 12.28
N ASN A 132 -13.54 7.38 11.12
CA ASN A 132 -13.96 7.89 9.81
C ASN A 132 -14.92 6.93 9.06
N ASN A 133 -15.44 5.90 9.73
CA ASN A 133 -16.37 4.91 9.17
C ASN A 133 -15.88 4.26 7.85
N MET A 134 -14.57 3.98 7.77
CA MET A 134 -13.95 3.31 6.62
C MET A 134 -13.84 1.80 6.84
N LEU A 135 -14.09 1.02 5.78
CA LEU A 135 -13.85 -0.41 5.82
C LEU A 135 -12.33 -0.68 5.86
N CYS A 136 -11.83 -1.27 6.94
CA CYS A 136 -10.39 -1.54 7.10
C CYS A 136 -10.06 -3.00 7.42
N ARG A 137 -11.08 -3.82 7.62
CA ARG A 137 -10.94 -5.27 7.75
C ARG A 137 -10.86 -5.88 6.35
N PRO A 138 -9.80 -6.64 6.00
CA PRO A 138 -9.65 -7.20 4.67
C PRO A 138 -10.88 -7.98 4.19
N ASP A 139 -11.49 -8.81 5.05
CA ASP A 139 -12.69 -9.58 4.72
C ASP A 139 -13.88 -8.70 4.32
N GLN A 140 -14.09 -7.58 5.02
CA GLN A 140 -15.16 -6.64 4.70
C GLN A 140 -14.89 -5.87 3.41
N VAL A 141 -13.63 -5.48 3.17
CA VAL A 141 -13.26 -4.77 1.94
C VAL A 141 -13.39 -5.69 0.73
N PHE A 142 -12.96 -6.95 0.82
CA PHE A 142 -13.13 -7.93 -0.25
C PHE A 142 -14.60 -8.29 -0.48
N ALA A 143 -15.41 -8.42 0.59
CA ALA A 143 -16.85 -8.59 0.44
C ALA A 143 -17.48 -7.43 -0.34
N TYR A 144 -17.11 -6.18 -0.01
CA TYR A 144 -17.56 -5.01 -0.75
C TYR A 144 -17.13 -5.03 -2.21
N LEU A 145 -15.87 -5.36 -2.51
CA LEU A 145 -15.38 -5.46 -3.89
C LEU A 145 -16.14 -6.53 -4.70
N SER A 146 -16.51 -7.64 -4.07
CA SER A 146 -17.26 -8.73 -4.71
C SER A 146 -18.70 -8.35 -5.11
N GLU A 147 -19.25 -7.26 -4.55
CA GLU A 147 -20.56 -6.71 -4.97
C GLU A 147 -20.53 -6.18 -6.41
N PHE A 148 -19.36 -5.82 -6.93
CA PHE A 148 -19.16 -5.27 -8.28
C PHE A 148 -18.63 -6.29 -9.29
N GLU A 149 -18.27 -7.50 -8.85
CA GLU A 149 -17.82 -8.53 -9.77
C GLU A 149 -19.01 -9.00 -10.64
N GLU A 150 -18.85 -8.92 -11.96
CA GLU A 150 -19.76 -9.60 -12.87
C GLU A 150 -19.66 -11.10 -12.59
N LYS A 151 -20.73 -11.70 -12.06
CA LYS A 151 -20.82 -13.13 -11.74
C LYS A 151 -20.88 -14.04 -12.97
N ASN A 152 -20.55 -13.52 -14.15
CA ASN A 152 -20.36 -14.31 -15.35
C ASN A 152 -19.19 -15.27 -15.07
N ARG A 153 -19.45 -16.58 -15.10
CA ARG A 153 -18.38 -17.57 -14.95
C ARG A 153 -17.27 -17.22 -15.96
N PRO A 154 -16.00 -17.09 -15.53
CA PRO A 154 -14.91 -16.94 -16.48
C PRO A 154 -14.94 -18.15 -17.41
N VAL A 155 -15.41 -17.93 -18.63
CA VAL A 155 -15.37 -18.95 -19.68
C VAL A 155 -13.92 -18.95 -20.15
N GLN A 156 -13.22 -20.07 -19.92
CA GLN A 156 -11.92 -20.25 -20.54
C GLN A 156 -12.13 -20.16 -22.04
N LEU A 157 -11.61 -19.10 -22.65
CA LEU A 157 -11.59 -18.95 -24.09
C LEU A 157 -10.70 -20.07 -24.64
N SER A 158 -11.31 -21.09 -25.24
CA SER A 158 -10.57 -22.08 -26.00
C SER A 158 -10.02 -21.41 -27.26
N PHE A 159 -8.74 -21.64 -27.55
CA PHE A 159 -8.16 -21.27 -28.85
C PHE A 159 -8.65 -22.16 -30.00
N PHE A 160 -9.29 -23.29 -29.67
CA PHE A 160 -9.81 -24.24 -30.63
C PHE A 160 -11.33 -24.28 -30.52
N THR A 161 -12.00 -23.95 -31.62
CA THR A 161 -13.40 -24.35 -31.84
C THR A 161 -13.39 -25.84 -32.17
N GLU A 162 -14.13 -26.64 -31.41
CA GLU A 162 -14.50 -28.00 -31.86
C GLU A 162 -15.27 -27.96 -33.18
#